data_AF-A0A1F4JK94-F1
#
_entry.id   AF-A0A1F4JK94-F1
#
_cell.length_a   1.000
_cell.length_b   1.000
_cell.length_c   1.000
_cell.angle_alpha   90.00
_cell.angle_beta   90.00
_cell.angle_gamma   90.00
#
_symmetry.space_group_name_H-M   'P 1'
#
loop_
_entity.id
_entity.type
_entity.pdbx_description
1 polymer ?
#
loop_
_entity_poly.entity_id
_entity_poly.type
_entity_poly.pdbx_seq_one_letter_code
_entity_poly.pdbx_strand_id
1 'polypeptide(L)'
;MHHEKDHAFHQSLLNESLPIQKTVIQENQSVWDGFDVDDLRYPEELDIALQAWRAVSNNPSNAPIKEQLTDWLKQSGYPLSTAANERITTLCNWDKSGGRPKSN
;
A
#
# COMPACT_ATOMS: atom_id res chain seq x y z
N MET A 1 -13.96 -71.37 12.04
CA MET A 1 -13.03 -70.70 12.98
C MET A 1 -12.25 -69.69 12.14
N HIS A 2 -12.44 -68.39 12.40
CA HIS A 2 -11.72 -67.21 11.85
C HIS A 2 -11.85 -66.96 10.33
N HIS A 3 -12.60 -65.93 9.91
CA HIS A 3 -12.14 -64.53 9.67
C HIS A 3 -11.13 -64.48 8.50
N GLU A 4 -11.18 -63.62 7.48
CA GLU A 4 -11.82 -62.33 7.31
C GLU A 4 -11.11 -61.63 6.11
N LYS A 5 -11.85 -60.87 5.28
CA LYS A 5 -11.37 -59.70 4.49
C LYS A 5 -10.37 -59.96 3.33
N ASP A 6 -10.26 -59.14 2.29
CA ASP A 6 -10.99 -57.97 1.82
C ASP A 6 -10.47 -57.61 0.43
N HIS A 7 -11.32 -56.90 -0.31
CA HIS A 7 -11.02 -55.77 -1.19
C HIS A 7 -9.87 -55.84 -2.21
N ALA A 8 -10.30 -55.96 -3.48
CA ALA A 8 -10.19 -54.93 -4.51
C ALA A 8 -9.19 -53.77 -4.28
N PHE A 9 -8.32 -53.52 -5.27
CA PHE A 9 -8.14 -52.15 -5.76
C PHE A 9 -7.60 -52.12 -7.21
N HIS A 10 -8.48 -51.66 -8.10
CA HIS A 10 -8.18 -51.19 -9.44
C HIS A 10 -7.52 -49.80 -9.35
N GLN A 11 -6.64 -49.50 -10.32
CA GLN A 11 -6.21 -48.15 -10.74
C GLN A 11 -5.28 -47.37 -9.80
N SER A 12 -4.12 -46.94 -10.33
CA SER A 12 -3.54 -45.60 -10.17
C SER A 12 -2.01 -45.66 -10.22
N LEU A 13 -1.42 -45.30 -11.36
CA LEU A 13 -0.12 -44.61 -11.49
C LEU A 13 -0.16 -43.87 -12.83
N LEU A 14 -0.97 -42.82 -12.94
CA LEU A 14 -0.57 -41.42 -12.73
C LEU A 14 0.64 -41.01 -13.59
N ASN A 15 0.32 -40.53 -14.79
CA ASN A 15 0.58 -39.14 -15.17
C ASN A 15 1.94 -38.60 -14.69
N GLU A 16 3.03 -38.98 -15.38
CA GLU A 16 4.34 -38.33 -15.25
C GLU A 16 4.30 -36.92 -15.87
N SER A 17 3.54 -36.04 -15.24
CA SER A 17 3.68 -34.60 -15.40
C SER A 17 4.86 -34.18 -14.52
N LEU A 18 5.97 -33.83 -15.16
CA LEU A 18 7.15 -33.24 -14.53
C LEU A 18 6.72 -32.11 -13.58
N PRO A 19 7.25 -32.05 -12.34
CA PRO A 19 6.95 -30.95 -11.44
C PRO A 19 7.52 -29.67 -12.06
N ILE A 20 6.64 -28.77 -12.48
CA ILE A 20 7.00 -27.37 -12.70
C ILE A 20 7.53 -26.89 -11.36
N GLN A 21 8.85 -26.85 -11.22
CA GLN A 21 9.48 -26.18 -10.11
C GLN A 21 9.03 -24.73 -10.21
N LYS A 22 8.11 -24.37 -9.31
CA LYS A 22 7.65 -23.01 -9.11
C LYS A 22 8.88 -22.24 -8.65
N THR A 23 9.62 -21.68 -9.60
CA THR A 23 10.80 -20.86 -9.33
C THR A 23 10.35 -19.78 -8.36
N VAL A 24 10.77 -19.92 -7.11
CA VAL A 24 10.57 -18.93 -6.07
C VAL A 24 11.41 -17.74 -6.51
N ILE A 25 10.79 -16.78 -7.20
CA ILE A 25 11.41 -15.48 -7.39
C ILE A 25 11.29 -14.79 -6.04
N GLN A 26 12.31 -14.93 -5.21
CA GLN A 26 12.46 -14.16 -4.00
C GLN A 26 13.00 -12.78 -4.39
N GLU A 27 12.13 -11.94 -4.95
CA GLU A 27 12.42 -10.53 -5.17
C GLU A 27 12.29 -9.80 -3.83
N ASN A 28 13.37 -9.79 -3.06
CA ASN A 28 13.55 -8.74 -2.06
C ASN A 28 13.99 -7.45 -2.78
N GLN A 29 13.13 -6.92 -3.65
CA GLN A 29 13.28 -5.59 -4.20
C GLN A 29 12.48 -4.65 -3.30
N SER A 30 13.16 -3.87 -2.47
CA SER A 30 12.59 -2.59 -2.05
C SER A 30 12.34 -1.80 -3.33
N VAL A 31 11.08 -1.73 -3.76
CA VAL A 31 10.72 -1.11 -5.04
C VAL A 31 11.08 0.39 -5.03
N TRP A 32 11.25 1.00 -3.85
CA TRP A 32 11.60 2.41 -3.70
C TRP A 32 12.07 2.76 -2.28
N ASP A 33 13.30 3.28 -2.15
CA ASP A 33 13.92 3.68 -0.87
C ASP A 33 13.79 5.18 -0.54
N GLY A 34 13.13 5.97 -1.39
CA GLY A 34 13.04 7.43 -1.21
C GLY A 34 13.54 8.23 -2.41
N PHE A 35 13.51 9.55 -2.29
CA PHE A 35 14.20 10.45 -3.21
C PHE A 35 15.58 10.83 -2.65
N ASP A 36 16.54 11.07 -3.54
CA ASP A 36 17.83 11.64 -3.17
C ASP A 36 17.68 13.14 -2.93
N VAL A 37 17.88 13.58 -1.68
CA VAL A 37 17.73 14.98 -1.25
C VAL A 37 18.81 15.90 -1.82
N ASP A 38 19.93 15.32 -2.28
CA ASP A 38 21.05 16.06 -2.85
C ASP A 38 20.95 16.18 -4.40
N ASP A 39 19.99 15.50 -5.05
CA ASP A 39 19.75 15.65 -6.50
C ASP A 39 19.13 17.02 -6.80
N LEU A 40 19.66 17.72 -7.80
CA LEU A 40 19.15 19.03 -8.25
C LEU A 40 17.67 19.02 -8.70
N ARG A 41 17.12 17.83 -8.99
CA ARG A 41 15.73 17.60 -9.40
C ARG A 41 14.90 17.00 -8.28
N TYR A 42 15.38 17.08 -7.03
CA TYR A 42 14.68 16.59 -5.86
C TYR A 42 13.25 17.14 -5.82
N PRO A 43 12.22 16.27 -5.89
CA PRO A 43 10.84 16.73 -5.98
C PRO A 43 10.28 16.96 -4.57
N GLU A 44 10.71 18.05 -3.92
CA GLU A 44 10.42 18.35 -2.50
C GLU A 44 8.94 18.18 -2.12
N GLU A 45 8.01 18.78 -2.87
CA GLU A 45 6.58 18.67 -2.58
C GLU A 45 6.06 17.23 -2.67
N LEU A 46 6.59 16.42 -3.60
CA LEU A 46 6.17 15.04 -3.78
C LEU A 46 6.71 14.14 -2.67
N ASP A 47 7.95 14.37 -2.24
CA ASP A 47 8.51 13.64 -1.10
C ASP A 47 7.69 13.90 0.16
N ILE A 48 7.42 15.17 0.45
CA ILE A 48 6.58 15.57 1.59
C ILE A 48 5.20 14.95 1.49
N ALA A 49 4.59 14.90 0.30
CA ALA A 49 3.30 14.25 0.09
C ALA A 49 3.34 12.75 0.44
N LEU A 50 4.39 12.03 0.05
CA LEU A 50 4.55 10.61 0.37
C LEU A 50 4.77 10.40 1.87
N GLN A 51 5.57 11.26 2.51
CA GLN A 51 5.75 11.24 3.96
C GLN A 51 4.44 11.50 4.72
N ALA A 52 3.67 12.52 4.33
CA ALA A 52 2.37 12.84 4.91
C ALA A 52 1.38 11.69 4.76
N TRP A 53 1.29 11.12 3.56
CA TRP A 53 0.44 9.98 3.28
C TRP A 53 0.80 8.77 4.14
N ARG A 54 2.09 8.42 4.25
CA ARG A 54 2.56 7.33 5.12
C ARG A 54 2.22 7.57 6.59
N ALA A 55 2.41 8.79 7.08
CA ALA A 55 2.17 9.11 8.48
C ALA A 55 0.69 8.96 8.85
N VAL A 56 -0.22 9.50 8.02
CA VAL A 56 -1.66 9.45 8.28
C VAL A 56 -2.26 8.07 8.01
N SER A 57 -1.81 7.38 6.95
CA SER A 57 -2.34 6.05 6.61
C SER A 57 -1.95 4.97 7.61
N ASN A 58 -0.76 5.06 8.20
CA ASN A 58 -0.30 4.11 9.22
C ASN A 58 -0.89 4.37 10.62
N ASN A 59 -1.34 5.60 10.90
CA ASN A 59 -1.91 5.99 12.18
C ASN A 59 -3.23 6.76 11.99
N PRO A 60 -4.29 6.08 11.49
CA PRO A 60 -5.55 6.75 11.23
C PRO A 60 -6.21 7.19 12.53
N SER A 61 -6.72 8.42 12.55
CA SER A 61 -7.65 8.90 13.58
C SER A 61 -9.09 8.96 13.05
N ASN A 62 -10.04 9.28 13.93
CA ASN A 62 -11.45 9.46 13.58
C ASN A 62 -11.74 10.80 12.87
N ALA A 63 -10.76 11.72 12.80
CA ALA A 63 -10.94 12.99 12.09
C ALA A 63 -10.97 12.77 10.57
N PRO A 64 -11.56 13.68 9.77
CA PRO A 64 -11.47 13.62 8.31
C PRO A 64 -10.02 13.56 7.82
N ILE A 65 -9.73 12.75 6.81
CA ILE A 65 -8.36 12.57 6.29
C ILE A 65 -7.71 13.89 5.90
N LYS A 66 -8.50 14.81 5.31
CA LYS A 66 -8.05 16.16 4.96
C LYS A 66 -7.53 16.95 6.16
N GLU A 67 -8.21 16.84 7.30
CA GLU A 67 -7.83 17.50 8.55
C GLU A 67 -6.55 16.89 9.11
N GLN A 68 -6.47 15.55 9.15
CA GLN A 68 -5.27 14.82 9.59
C GLN A 68 -4.02 15.20 8.77
N LEU A 69 -4.15 15.26 7.43
CA LEU A 69 -3.06 15.68 6.55
C LEU A 69 -2.65 17.14 6.81
N THR A 70 -3.63 18.03 6.94
CA THR A 70 -3.37 19.45 7.21
C THR A 70 -2.64 19.65 8.53
N ASP A 71 -3.04 18.92 9.58
CA ASP A 71 -2.43 19.01 10.89
C ASP A 71 -1.03 18.39 10.92
N TRP A 72 -0.82 17.28 10.22
CA TRP A 72 0.51 16.70 10.05
C TRP A 72 1.46 17.67 9.35
N LEU A 73 1.02 18.32 8.26
CA LEU A 73 1.84 19.29 7.52
C LEU A 73 2.22 20.50 8.40
N LYS A 74 1.30 21.01 9.22
CA LYS A 74 1.61 22.09 10.18
C LYS A 74 2.65 21.69 11.23
N GLN A 75 2.66 20.43 11.64
CA GLN A 75 3.58 19.91 12.67
C GLN A 75 4.91 19.43 12.08
N SER A 76 4.97 19.17 10.78
CA SER A 76 6.15 18.63 10.08
C SER A 76 7.36 19.56 10.08
N GLY A 77 7.16 20.88 10.23
CA GLY A 77 8.22 21.88 10.16
C GLY A 77 8.69 22.24 8.74
N TYR A 78 8.07 21.66 7.69
CA TYR A 78 8.39 22.02 6.31
C TYR A 78 7.93 23.46 5.98
N PRO A 79 8.76 24.28 5.30
CA PRO A 79 8.44 25.66 4.94
C PRO A 79 7.52 25.72 3.70
N LEU A 80 6.31 25.14 3.81
CA LEU A 80 5.37 25.05 2.70
C LEU A 80 4.53 26.33 2.52
N SER A 81 4.36 26.76 1.27
CA SER A 81 3.36 27.77 0.93
C SER A 81 1.93 27.23 1.12
N THR A 82 0.94 28.11 1.25
CA THR A 82 -0.48 27.71 1.30
C THR A 82 -0.87 26.88 0.08
N ALA A 83 -0.43 27.27 -1.11
CA ALA A 83 -0.71 26.56 -2.35
C ALA A 83 -0.06 25.16 -2.39
N ALA A 84 1.15 24.99 -1.84
CA ALA A 84 1.80 23.69 -1.73
C ALA A 84 1.05 22.78 -0.75
N ASN A 85 0.67 23.31 0.42
CA ASN A 85 -0.17 22.59 1.39
C ASN A 85 -1.49 22.11 0.76
N GLU A 86 -2.16 22.96 -0.01
CA GLU A 86 -3.41 22.60 -0.71
C GLU A 86 -3.20 21.49 -1.74
N ARG A 87 -2.12 21.57 -2.54
CA ARG A 87 -1.78 20.52 -3.52
C ARG A 87 -1.50 19.19 -2.85
N ILE A 88 -0.64 19.18 -1.83
CA ILE A 88 -0.28 17.96 -1.09
C ILE A 88 -1.52 17.35 -0.45
N THR A 89 -2.31 18.16 0.26
CA THR A 89 -3.53 17.69 0.92
C THR A 89 -4.53 17.12 -0.09
N THR A 90 -4.65 17.72 -1.27
CA THR A 90 -5.53 17.23 -2.34
C THR A 90 -5.01 15.92 -2.93
N LEU A 91 -3.70 15.81 -3.17
CA LEU A 91 -3.06 14.61 -3.71
C LEU A 91 -3.17 13.42 -2.75
N CYS A 92 -2.97 13.66 -1.46
CA CYS A 92 -2.93 12.62 -0.44
C CYS A 92 -4.30 12.22 0.11
N ASN A 93 -5.36 13.01 -0.13
CA ASN A 93 -6.68 12.70 0.42
C ASN A 93 -7.35 11.53 -0.33
N TRP A 94 -7.29 10.32 0.25
CA TRP A 94 -7.99 9.15 -0.29
C TRP A 94 -9.47 9.10 0.06
N ASP A 95 -9.94 9.94 1.00
CA ASP A 95 -11.34 10.00 1.38
C ASP A 95 -12.13 10.89 0.41
N LYS A 96 -12.98 10.24 -0.39
CA LYS A 96 -13.85 10.87 -1.39
C LYS A 96 -15.21 11.29 -0.83
N SER A 97 -15.47 11.08 0.46
CA SER A 97 -16.71 11.49 1.12
C SER A 97 -16.86 13.02 1.19
N GLY A 98 -15.74 13.76 1.10
CA GLY A 98 -15.67 15.21 1.06
C GLY A 98 -16.08 15.84 -0.27
N GLY A 99 -17.33 15.66 -0.68
CA GLY A 99 -17.97 16.47 -1.71
C GLY A 99 -18.94 17.48 -1.09
N ARG A 100 -19.12 18.66 -1.70
CA ARG A 100 -20.24 19.55 -1.36
C ARG A 100 -21.53 18.74 -1.52
N PRO A 101 -22.40 18.61 -0.48
CA PRO A 101 -23.68 17.97 -0.67
C PRO A 101 -24.42 18.68 -1.81
N LYS A 102 -24.98 17.92 -2.76
CA LYS A 102 -25.93 18.52 -3.71
C LYS A 102 -27.05 19.10 -2.88
N SER A 103 -27.16 20.43 -2.85
CA SER A 103 -28.39 21.06 -2.40
C SER A 103 -29.48 20.59 -3.36
N ASN A 104 -30.46 19.87 -2.86
CA ASN A 104 -31.78 19.88 -3.50
C ASN A 104 -32.41 21.27 -3.30
#